data_AF-A0A833UTE2-F1
#
_entry.id   AF-A0A833UTE2-F1
#
_cell.length_a   1.000
_cell.length_b   1.000
_cell.length_c   1.000
_cell.angle_alpha   90.00
_cell.angle_beta   90.00
_cell.angle_gamma   90.00
#
_symmetry.space_group_name_H-M   'P 1'
#
loop_
_entity.id
_entity.type
_entity.pdbx_description
1 polymer ?
#
loop_
_entity_poly.entity_id
_entity_poly.type
_entity_poly.pdbx_seq_one_letter_code
_entity_poly.pdbx_strand_id
1 'polypeptide(L)'
;MYGSNNIASASSSSSLNSSFQDTEDDQTIASILAEEEQSKLDGRLGKRLSHLDSIPHTPRVNGEIPDVNDATFDHERLSERLVTYGLAELQMEGDGNCQFRALADQLFRNPDYHKHVRKHIIKQLKHHRKLYEGYVPMEYKSYLKKMKKSGEWGDHVTLQAAADRWKD
;
A
#
# COMPACT_ATOMS: atom_id res chain seq x y z
N MET A 1 44.30 52.06 -12.01
CA MET A 1 44.01 50.71 -12.53
C MET A 1 44.21 49.71 -11.40
N TYR A 2 43.38 48.65 -11.39
CA TYR A 2 43.07 47.69 -10.31
C TYR A 2 42.16 48.29 -9.22
N GLY A 3 40.94 47.83 -8.95
CA GLY A 3 40.19 46.66 -9.45
C GLY A 3 39.56 45.91 -8.27
N SER A 4 38.22 46.02 -8.13
CA SER A 4 37.25 44.99 -7.71
C SER A 4 37.39 44.34 -6.31
N ASN A 5 36.39 43.74 -5.66
CA ASN A 5 34.92 43.81 -5.60
C ASN A 5 34.54 42.99 -4.34
N ASN A 6 33.45 43.36 -3.67
CA ASN A 6 32.79 42.53 -2.64
C ASN A 6 32.26 41.22 -3.22
N ILE A 7 32.11 40.17 -2.39
CA ILE A 7 30.87 39.38 -2.19
C ILE A 7 31.14 38.21 -1.21
N ALA A 8 30.15 37.98 -0.35
CA ALA A 8 30.10 36.98 0.70
C ALA A 8 29.72 35.55 0.23
N SER A 9 30.02 34.59 1.11
CA SER A 9 29.20 33.40 1.47
C SER A 9 29.71 32.00 1.08
N ALA A 10 29.60 31.15 2.11
CA ALA A 10 29.27 29.73 2.10
C ALA A 10 30.30 28.72 1.59
N SER A 11 30.71 27.83 2.50
CA SER A 11 31.06 26.45 2.17
C SER A 11 30.60 25.55 3.31
N SER A 12 29.49 24.86 3.06
CA SER A 12 28.91 23.83 3.91
C SER A 12 29.70 22.53 3.76
N SER A 13 30.11 21.93 4.87
CA SER A 13 30.59 20.55 4.92
C SER A 13 29.42 19.60 5.20
N SER A 14 28.97 18.86 4.20
CA SER A 14 28.07 17.72 4.39
C SER A 14 28.89 16.44 4.52
N SER A 15 29.05 15.94 5.74
CA SER A 15 29.61 14.62 6.01
C SER A 15 28.63 13.52 5.57
N LEU A 16 29.15 12.63 4.76
CA LEU A 16 28.52 11.43 4.21
C LEU A 16 28.16 10.47 5.34
N ASN A 17 26.88 10.13 5.50
CA ASN A 17 26.50 8.91 6.21
C ASN A 17 25.17 8.37 5.66
N SER A 18 25.23 7.55 4.62
CA SER A 18 24.07 6.82 4.08
C SER A 18 24.53 5.72 3.13
N SER A 19 25.20 4.68 3.64
CA SER A 19 25.57 3.52 2.79
C SER A 19 25.40 2.15 3.47
N PHE A 20 24.71 2.07 4.61
CA PHE A 20 24.59 0.81 5.36
C PHE A 20 23.14 0.28 5.46
N GLN A 21 22.14 1.02 4.97
CA GLN A 21 20.73 0.59 5.04
C GLN A 21 20.17 -0.02 3.74
N ASP A 22 20.80 0.21 2.59
CA ASP A 22 20.29 -0.32 1.31
C ASP A 22 20.57 -1.83 1.15
N THR A 23 21.56 -2.39 1.84
CA THR A 23 21.98 -3.79 1.64
C THR A 23 21.19 -4.81 2.45
N GLU A 24 20.63 -4.42 3.60
CA GLU A 24 19.77 -5.30 4.40
C GLU A 24 18.42 -5.54 3.71
N ASP A 25 17.85 -4.48 3.11
CA ASP A 25 16.66 -4.57 2.28
C ASP A 25 16.91 -5.52 1.08
N ASP A 26 18.06 -5.40 0.42
CA ASP A 26 18.41 -6.25 -0.74
C ASP A 26 18.62 -7.74 -0.38
N GLN A 27 19.23 -8.04 0.78
CA GLN A 27 19.42 -9.42 1.25
C GLN A 27 18.10 -10.08 1.68
N THR A 28 17.20 -9.29 2.26
CA THR A 28 15.85 -9.74 2.63
C THR A 28 15.02 -10.01 1.37
N ILE A 29 15.10 -9.14 0.36
CA ILE A 29 14.47 -9.35 -0.96
C ILE A 29 15.00 -10.63 -1.63
N ALA A 30 16.32 -10.86 -1.61
CA ALA A 30 16.92 -12.06 -2.20
C ALA A 30 16.42 -13.36 -1.53
N SER A 31 16.25 -13.33 -0.21
CA SER A 31 15.73 -14.47 0.55
C SER A 31 14.28 -14.79 0.19
N ILE A 32 13.45 -13.77 -0.05
CA ILE A 32 12.06 -13.95 -0.47
C ILE A 32 11.93 -14.34 -1.93
N LEU A 33 12.78 -13.83 -2.83
CA LEU A 33 12.79 -14.30 -4.22
C LEU A 33 13.12 -15.80 -4.29
N ALA A 34 13.95 -16.30 -3.36
CA ALA A 34 14.18 -17.72 -3.19
C ALA A 34 12.97 -18.46 -2.58
N GLU A 35 12.26 -17.83 -1.64
CA GLU A 35 10.98 -18.36 -1.10
C GLU A 35 9.81 -18.26 -2.09
N GLU A 36 9.81 -17.33 -3.04
CA GLU A 36 8.83 -17.18 -4.13
C GLU A 36 8.86 -18.38 -5.08
N GLU A 37 10.03 -19.00 -5.24
CA GLU A 37 10.15 -20.23 -6.02
C GLU A 37 9.52 -21.44 -5.29
N GLN A 38 9.51 -21.40 -3.94
CA GLN A 38 8.84 -22.37 -3.06
C GLN A 38 7.33 -22.07 -2.88
N SER A 39 6.92 -20.80 -2.97
CA SER A 39 5.54 -20.32 -2.76
C SER A 39 4.65 -20.40 -3.99
N LYS A 40 5.11 -21.01 -5.10
CA LYS A 40 4.24 -21.46 -6.20
C LYS A 40 3.09 -22.39 -5.73
N LEU A 41 3.09 -22.83 -4.47
CA LEU A 41 1.98 -23.49 -3.78
C LEU A 41 0.86 -22.55 -3.29
N ASP A 42 1.08 -21.24 -3.19
CA ASP A 42 0.18 -20.29 -2.52
C ASP A 42 -0.54 -19.31 -3.46
N GLY A 43 -0.60 -19.64 -4.77
CA GLY A 43 -1.45 -18.99 -5.79
C GLY A 43 -2.95 -19.19 -5.52
N ARG A 44 -3.42 -18.69 -4.37
CA ARG A 44 -4.73 -19.01 -3.78
C ARG A 44 -5.43 -17.85 -3.10
N LEU A 45 -5.07 -16.57 -3.21
CA LEU A 45 -5.91 -15.51 -2.62
C LEU A 45 -7.36 -15.58 -3.15
N GLY A 46 -7.52 -15.67 -4.47
CA GLY A 46 -8.83 -15.90 -5.09
C GLY A 46 -9.45 -17.25 -4.73
N LYS A 47 -8.66 -18.33 -4.74
CA LYS A 47 -9.12 -19.69 -4.40
C LYS A 47 -9.44 -19.88 -2.91
N ARG A 48 -8.90 -19.05 -2.02
CA ARG A 48 -9.14 -19.09 -0.57
C ARG A 48 -10.50 -18.51 -0.21
N LEU A 49 -10.99 -17.56 -1.01
CA LEU A 49 -12.25 -16.86 -0.75
C LEU A 49 -13.39 -17.32 -1.66
N SER A 50 -13.12 -18.15 -2.67
CA SER A 50 -14.13 -18.63 -3.63
C SER A 50 -15.24 -19.49 -3.01
N HIS A 51 -15.04 -20.00 -1.79
CA HIS A 51 -16.01 -20.82 -1.06
C HIS A 51 -16.88 -20.02 -0.08
N LEU A 52 -16.69 -18.71 0.03
CA LEU A 52 -17.44 -17.88 0.98
C LEU A 52 -18.79 -17.50 0.37
N ASP A 53 -19.85 -18.22 0.78
CA ASP A 53 -21.22 -17.93 0.35
C ASP A 53 -21.67 -16.55 0.86
N SER A 54 -22.38 -15.80 0.01
CA SER A 54 -22.87 -14.47 0.39
C SER A 54 -23.98 -14.56 1.45
N ILE A 55 -23.80 -13.86 2.58
CA ILE A 55 -24.88 -13.65 3.56
C ILE A 55 -25.76 -12.50 3.06
N PRO A 56 -27.09 -12.69 2.92
CA PRO A 56 -28.00 -11.62 2.59
C PRO A 56 -27.82 -10.42 3.52
N HIS A 57 -27.65 -9.25 2.94
CA HIS A 57 -27.47 -8.01 3.68
C HIS A 57 -28.26 -6.91 3.00
N THR A 58 -28.99 -6.12 3.80
CA THR A 58 -29.65 -4.90 3.34
C THR A 58 -28.69 -3.74 3.57
N PRO A 59 -28.12 -3.14 2.52
CA PRO A 59 -27.25 -1.98 2.67
C PRO A 59 -27.99 -0.83 3.34
N ARG A 60 -27.32 -0.13 4.25
CA ARG A 60 -27.82 1.11 4.86
C ARG A 60 -26.99 2.26 4.33
N VAL A 61 -27.65 3.37 3.99
CA VAL A 61 -26.96 4.63 3.67
C VAL A 61 -26.87 5.42 4.98
N ASN A 62 -25.65 5.67 5.46
CA ASN A 62 -25.44 6.50 6.62
C ASN A 62 -25.61 7.96 6.21
N GLY A 63 -26.72 8.59 6.64
CA GLY A 63 -27.01 10.01 6.35
C GLY A 63 -26.26 10.98 7.27
N GLU A 64 -25.93 10.53 8.48
CA GLU A 64 -25.17 11.25 9.49
C GLU A 64 -24.06 10.35 10.04
N ILE A 65 -23.10 10.94 10.78
CA ILE A 65 -22.07 10.15 11.46
C ILE A 65 -22.77 9.31 12.55
N PRO A 66 -22.65 7.97 12.52
CA PRO A 66 -23.28 7.11 13.51
C PRO A 66 -22.76 7.43 14.91
N ASP A 67 -23.61 7.24 15.91
CA ASP A 67 -23.17 7.35 17.30
C ASP A 67 -22.24 6.19 17.69
N VAL A 68 -21.65 6.29 18.89
CA VAL A 68 -20.68 5.29 19.37
C VAL A 68 -21.30 3.90 19.52
N ASN A 69 -22.57 3.81 19.90
CA ASN A 69 -23.24 2.52 20.05
C ASN A 69 -23.46 1.89 18.67
N ASP A 70 -23.96 2.67 17.70
CA ASP A 70 -24.18 2.22 16.33
C ASP A 70 -22.86 1.75 15.68
N ALA A 71 -21.76 2.50 15.85
CA ALA A 71 -20.44 2.10 15.37
C ALA A 71 -19.94 0.80 16.03
N THR A 72 -20.22 0.61 17.32
CA THR A 72 -19.87 -0.62 18.05
C THR A 72 -20.66 -1.81 17.52
N PHE A 73 -21.98 -1.68 17.35
CA PHE A 73 -22.81 -2.75 16.78
C PHE A 73 -22.41 -3.12 15.35
N ASP A 74 -22.03 -2.14 14.53
CA ASP A 74 -21.54 -2.40 13.18
C ASP A 74 -20.20 -3.16 13.19
N HIS A 75 -19.31 -2.88 14.15
CA HIS A 75 -18.05 -3.61 14.33
C HIS A 75 -18.27 -5.04 14.85
N GLU A 76 -19.18 -5.23 15.82
CA GLU A 76 -19.59 -6.56 16.29
C GLU A 76 -20.15 -7.41 15.14
N ARG A 77 -21.04 -6.83 14.33
CA ARG A 77 -21.59 -7.49 13.14
C ARG A 77 -20.50 -7.89 12.14
N LEU A 78 -19.49 -7.05 11.95
CA LEU A 78 -18.34 -7.40 11.10
C LEU A 78 -17.56 -8.57 11.70
N SER A 79 -17.28 -8.53 13.00
CA SER A 79 -16.56 -9.59 13.72
C SER A 79 -17.26 -10.95 13.60
N GLU A 80 -18.57 -11.02 13.82
CA GLU A 80 -19.37 -12.23 13.67
C GLU A 80 -19.30 -12.82 12.25
N ARG A 81 -19.31 -11.95 11.23
CA ARG A 81 -19.19 -12.36 9.82
C ARG A 81 -17.81 -12.89 9.50
N LEU A 82 -16.75 -12.25 9.99
CA LEU A 82 -15.38 -12.74 9.80
C LEU A 82 -15.24 -14.14 10.41
N VAL A 83 -15.73 -14.35 11.64
CA VAL A 83 -15.73 -15.66 12.30
C VAL A 83 -16.49 -16.72 11.49
N THR A 84 -17.66 -16.37 10.94
CA THR A 84 -18.46 -17.27 10.09
C THR A 84 -17.67 -17.80 8.89
N TYR A 85 -16.74 -17.01 8.36
CA TYR A 85 -15.88 -17.37 7.23
C TYR A 85 -14.50 -17.89 7.63
N GLY A 86 -14.23 -18.09 8.93
CA GLY A 86 -12.91 -18.48 9.42
C GLY A 86 -11.84 -17.42 9.18
N LEU A 87 -12.26 -16.16 9.09
CA LEU A 87 -11.40 -14.99 8.91
C LEU A 87 -11.27 -14.24 10.24
N ALA A 88 -10.22 -13.40 10.32
CA ALA A 88 -10.00 -12.51 11.45
C ALA A 88 -9.54 -11.15 10.93
N GLU A 89 -9.87 -10.08 11.67
CA GLU A 89 -9.37 -8.74 11.41
C GLU A 89 -7.95 -8.63 11.96
N LEU A 90 -7.03 -8.12 11.14
CA LEU A 90 -5.68 -7.75 11.58
C LEU A 90 -5.60 -6.23 11.64
N GLN A 91 -5.47 -5.69 12.85
CA GLN A 91 -5.37 -4.25 13.07
C GLN A 91 -4.07 -3.70 12.47
N MET A 92 -4.21 -2.77 11.53
CA MET A 92 -3.09 -2.06 10.90
C MET A 92 -2.89 -0.71 11.58
N GLU A 93 -1.67 -0.19 11.50
CA GLU A 93 -1.40 1.19 11.88
C GLU A 93 -2.27 2.15 11.04
N GLY A 94 -2.94 3.09 11.71
CA GLY A 94 -3.78 4.13 11.08
C GLY A 94 -2.97 5.25 10.43
N ASP A 95 -1.91 4.91 9.70
CA ASP A 95 -1.04 5.85 8.98
C ASP A 95 -1.36 5.86 7.47
N GLY A 96 -0.66 6.71 6.72
CA GLY A 96 -0.83 6.76 5.26
C GLY A 96 -0.20 5.56 4.52
N ASN A 97 0.28 4.52 5.22
CA ASN A 97 0.76 3.28 4.63
C ASN A 97 -0.22 2.12 4.83
N CYS A 98 -1.30 2.31 5.61
CA CYS A 98 -2.24 1.27 6.01
C CYS A 98 -2.73 0.38 4.85
N GLN A 99 -3.13 0.96 3.72
CA GLN A 99 -3.57 0.19 2.55
C GLN A 99 -2.46 -0.73 2.02
N PHE A 100 -1.23 -0.23 1.95
CA PHE A 100 -0.08 -0.98 1.47
C PHE A 100 0.39 -2.05 2.47
N ARG A 101 0.24 -1.79 3.79
CA ARG A 101 0.46 -2.77 4.85
C ARG A 101 -0.56 -3.91 4.79
N ALA A 102 -1.84 -3.58 4.62
CA ALA A 102 -2.90 -4.56 4.44
C ALA A 102 -2.68 -5.43 3.19
N LEU A 103 -2.29 -4.80 2.06
CA LEU A 103 -1.94 -5.55 0.84
C LEU A 103 -0.71 -6.43 1.05
N ALA A 104 0.32 -5.93 1.75
CA ALA A 104 1.53 -6.70 2.04
C ALA A 104 1.24 -7.92 2.94
N ASP A 105 0.37 -7.77 3.95
CA ASP A 105 -0.11 -8.90 4.74
C ASP A 105 -0.87 -9.93 3.88
N GLN A 106 -1.78 -9.48 3.02
CA GLN A 106 -2.56 -10.42 2.21
C GLN A 106 -1.69 -11.17 1.19
N LEU A 107 -0.71 -10.51 0.59
CA LEU A 107 0.18 -11.08 -0.44
C LEU A 107 1.36 -11.88 0.13
N PHE A 108 1.98 -11.39 1.20
CA PHE A 108 3.26 -11.89 1.72
C PHE A 108 3.22 -12.31 3.19
N ARG A 109 2.06 -12.24 3.84
CA ARG A 109 1.87 -12.55 5.28
C ARG A 109 2.73 -11.71 6.21
N ASN A 110 3.16 -10.54 5.74
CA ASN A 110 3.97 -9.64 6.53
C ASN A 110 3.72 -8.18 6.09
N PRO A 111 3.13 -7.34 6.95
CA PRO A 111 2.80 -5.95 6.64
C PRO A 111 4.03 -5.04 6.47
N ASP A 112 5.23 -5.45 6.89
CA ASP A 112 6.46 -4.65 6.76
C ASP A 112 6.94 -4.55 5.30
N TYR A 113 6.43 -5.42 4.42
CA TYR A 113 6.66 -5.33 2.96
C TYR A 113 5.85 -4.22 2.27
N HIS A 114 5.16 -3.35 3.01
CA HIS A 114 4.35 -2.27 2.45
C HIS A 114 5.14 -1.35 1.48
N LYS A 115 6.44 -1.12 1.73
CA LYS A 115 7.32 -0.36 0.82
C LYS A 115 7.48 -1.07 -0.53
N HIS A 116 7.68 -2.39 -0.49
CA HIS A 116 7.82 -3.24 -1.67
C HIS A 116 6.53 -3.27 -2.49
N VAL A 117 5.38 -3.43 -1.83
CA VAL A 117 4.05 -3.37 -2.45
C VAL A 117 3.82 -2.00 -3.10
N ARG A 118 4.05 -0.90 -2.37
CA ARG A 118 3.91 0.47 -2.90
C ARG A 118 4.76 0.68 -4.16
N LYS A 119 6.03 0.25 -4.12
CA LYS A 119 6.96 0.35 -5.27
C LYS A 119 6.41 -0.35 -6.51
N HIS A 120 5.86 -1.56 -6.35
CA HIS A 120 5.30 -2.35 -7.46
C HIS A 120 3.98 -1.78 -8.00
N ILE A 121 3.11 -1.27 -7.14
CA ILE A 121 1.88 -0.59 -7.55
C ILE A 121 2.21 0.66 -8.38
N ILE A 122 3.16 1.49 -7.94
CA ILE A 122 3.56 2.69 -8.70
C ILE A 122 4.19 2.29 -10.03
N LYS A 123 4.96 1.20 -10.07
CA LYS A 123 5.50 0.65 -11.31
C LYS A 123 4.35 0.27 -12.25
N GLN A 124 3.34 -0.45 -11.78
CA GLN A 124 2.16 -0.81 -12.56
C GLN A 124 1.44 0.43 -13.13
N LEU A 125 1.15 1.41 -12.27
CA LEU A 125 0.51 2.68 -12.65
C LEU A 125 1.31 3.42 -13.73
N LYS A 126 2.64 3.49 -13.57
CA LYS A 126 3.52 4.16 -14.53
C LYS A 126 3.56 3.47 -15.89
N HIS A 127 3.59 2.14 -15.93
CA HIS A 127 3.71 1.39 -17.20
C HIS A 127 2.39 1.31 -17.97
N HIS A 128 1.25 1.24 -17.26
CA HIS A 128 -0.07 1.08 -17.87
C HIS A 128 -0.94 2.32 -17.69
N ARG A 129 -0.34 3.51 -17.80
CA ARG A 129 -0.99 4.81 -17.58
C ARG A 129 -2.40 4.92 -18.18
N LYS A 130 -2.59 4.48 -19.43
CA LYS A 130 -3.87 4.59 -20.15
C LYS A 130 -5.04 3.89 -19.44
N LEU A 131 -4.77 2.87 -18.62
CA LEU A 131 -5.81 2.16 -17.87
C LEU A 131 -6.32 2.95 -16.66
N TYR A 132 -5.49 3.86 -16.11
CA TYR A 132 -5.74 4.48 -14.82
C TYR A 132 -5.96 5.99 -14.91
N GLU A 133 -5.38 6.67 -15.89
CA GLU A 133 -5.34 8.14 -15.91
C GLU A 133 -6.73 8.80 -15.94
N GLY A 134 -7.74 8.14 -16.53
CA GLY A 134 -9.11 8.63 -16.57
C GLY A 134 -9.82 8.66 -15.21
N TYR A 135 -9.29 7.94 -14.21
CA TYR A 135 -9.84 7.88 -12.84
C TYR A 135 -9.13 8.82 -11.87
N VAL A 136 -8.09 9.52 -12.34
CA VAL A 136 -7.28 10.42 -11.52
C VAL A 136 -7.71 11.87 -11.80
N PRO A 137 -8.26 12.60 -10.81
CA PRO A 137 -8.80 13.96 -11.02
C PRO A 137 -7.73 15.05 -11.12
N MET A 138 -6.45 14.67 -11.24
CA MET A 138 -5.30 15.57 -11.29
C MET A 138 -4.31 15.15 -12.37
N GLU A 139 -3.29 15.98 -12.62
CA GLU A 139 -2.24 15.64 -13.58
C GLU A 139 -1.52 14.35 -13.17
N TYR A 140 -1.46 13.39 -14.09
CA TYR A 140 -1.08 12.01 -13.76
C TYR A 140 0.37 11.88 -13.24
N LYS A 141 1.31 12.68 -13.75
CA LYS A 141 2.69 12.65 -13.21
C LYS A 141 2.74 13.17 -11.78
N SER A 142 1.95 14.19 -11.46
CA SER A 142 1.79 14.73 -10.10
C SER A 142 1.18 13.69 -9.17
N TYR A 143 0.16 12.97 -9.62
CA TYR A 143 -0.40 11.82 -8.89
C TYR A 143 0.66 10.75 -8.59
N LEU A 144 1.42 10.30 -9.60
CA LEU A 144 2.50 9.32 -9.40
C LEU A 144 3.56 9.81 -8.41
N LYS A 145 3.95 11.09 -8.49
CA LYS A 145 4.91 11.70 -7.56
C LYS A 145 4.37 11.72 -6.13
N LYS A 146 3.07 11.97 -5.96
CA LYS A 146 2.38 11.94 -4.67
C LYS A 146 2.37 10.51 -4.11
N MET A 147 1.85 9.55 -4.88
CA MET A 147 1.72 8.14 -4.48
C MET A 147 3.05 7.44 -4.18
N LYS A 148 4.16 7.94 -4.75
CA LYS A 148 5.52 7.48 -4.44
C LYS A 148 6.00 7.80 -3.02
N LYS A 149 5.45 8.82 -2.37
CA LYS A 149 5.88 9.21 -1.02
C LYS A 149 5.40 8.19 0.00
N SER A 150 6.27 7.80 0.92
CA SER A 150 5.88 7.03 2.10
C SER A 150 4.88 7.86 2.92
N GLY A 151 3.86 7.21 3.47
CA GLY A 151 2.78 7.87 4.21
C GLY A 151 1.77 8.63 3.33
N GLU A 152 1.85 8.55 2.00
CA GLU A 152 0.75 8.99 1.14
C GLU A 152 -0.35 7.93 1.11
N TRP A 153 -1.56 8.33 1.49
CA TRP A 153 -2.74 7.47 1.53
C TRP A 153 -3.02 6.87 0.15
N GLY A 154 -3.23 5.56 0.11
CA GLY A 154 -3.71 4.87 -1.09
C GLY A 154 -5.20 5.16 -1.34
N ASP A 155 -5.64 4.90 -2.56
CA ASP A 155 -7.02 5.10 -3.01
C ASP A 155 -7.52 3.86 -3.78
N HIS A 156 -8.65 3.99 -4.46
CA HIS A 156 -9.22 2.92 -5.28
C HIS A 156 -8.36 2.60 -6.52
N VAL A 157 -7.58 3.56 -7.03
CA VAL A 157 -6.71 3.38 -8.20
C VAL A 157 -5.45 2.59 -7.82
N THR A 158 -4.85 2.86 -6.65
CA THR A 158 -3.75 2.04 -6.14
C THR A 158 -4.20 0.61 -5.82
N LEU A 159 -5.44 0.44 -5.33
CA LEU A 159 -6.02 -0.89 -5.10
C LEU A 159 -6.24 -1.65 -6.42
N GLN A 160 -6.81 -1.01 -7.45
CA GLN A 160 -6.98 -1.63 -8.77
C GLN A 160 -5.63 -2.00 -9.41
N ALA A 161 -4.63 -1.12 -9.30
CA ALA A 161 -3.30 -1.41 -9.81
C ALA A 161 -2.60 -2.53 -9.03
N ALA A 162 -2.85 -2.66 -7.73
CA ALA A 162 -2.40 -3.82 -6.96
C ALA A 162 -3.04 -5.11 -7.51
N ALA A 163 -4.36 -5.12 -7.67
CA ALA A 163 -5.05 -6.26 -8.26
C ALA A 163 -4.44 -6.61 -9.62
N ASP A 164 -4.29 -5.65 -10.54
CA ASP A 164 -3.70 -5.89 -11.86
C ASP A 164 -2.26 -6.41 -11.81
N ARG A 165 -1.46 -5.98 -10.83
CA ARG A 165 -0.06 -6.36 -10.69
C ARG A 165 0.12 -7.81 -10.22
N TRP A 166 -0.76 -8.28 -9.34
CA TRP A 166 -0.72 -9.63 -8.74
C TRP A 166 -1.96 -10.46 -9.15
N LYS A 167 -2.53 -10.19 -10.34
CA LYS A 167 -3.55 -11.03 -10.95
C LYS A 167 -2.92 -12.39 -11.29
N ASP A 168 -3.49 -13.46 -10.74
CA ASP A 168 -3.28 -14.84 -11.19
C ASP A 168 -3.85 -15.05 -12.61
#